data_AF-A0A2H4SLN6-F1
#
_entry.id   AF-A0A2H4SLN6-F1
#
_cell.length_a   1.000
_cell.length_b   1.000
_cell.length_c   1.000
_cell.angle_alpha   90.00
_cell.angle_beta   90.00
_cell.angle_gamma   90.00
#
_symmetry.space_group_name_H-M   'P 1'
#
loop_
_entity.id
_entity.type
_entity.pdbx_description
1 polymer ?
#
loop_
_entity_poly.entity_id
_entity_poly.type
_entity_poly.pdbx_seq_one_letter_code
_entity_poly.pdbx_strand_id
1 'polypeptide(L)'
;MSLPRSDQGFNKPGETPGTRKRRYDEASRSNLEQDSTRVTPESSHNLFSQQAQSYERSNRVHRSGIEHRAKQMKTEDTKNGYSYRDRPSSRVSNQSASSRGLEVNRAASRATTDRDGHTDRLQQKLIREKERSSKLEQELMDLEQELMEQDDAEWQHQREREHLLTEMNHLRYELRSKQTELEKQSKKVNLLKLQALEDRKKLNQVNSRAVSTMAEDVSRDMPDDIAADLLNTFFHGDFLSWCSEMSVDEIDVDQASALPLNFRGLINSSDAYEALPSHLKFDFTLPAGKSSFVLLQAALSQKLVEAFLDSPYFLAPSKKAVLDDVEKYLHDVNQRAEAIEMRTRLVKIFDKVAPFTRADATRLAREFEQEYPFLLEDLDEEARRDLVDMFVNFSGIAIKLWKSPTHIRVRTMTDFENCRFRNSDPWTECETKTLARLRDQVNDRPIGVVMRPLITSQTIPRPGEDYNSDICAVWSKAFVWVSSKRAPHD
;
A
#
# COMPACT_ATOMS: atom_id res chain seq x y z
N MET A 1 -43.35 -77.53 28.87
CA MET A 1 -42.03 -77.69 29.49
C MET A 1 -41.43 -76.29 29.60
N SER A 2 -41.74 -75.56 30.67
CA SER A 2 -41.05 -75.54 31.97
C SER A 2 -39.69 -74.80 31.88
N LEU A 3 -39.69 -73.58 32.41
CA LEU A 3 -38.51 -72.77 32.74
C LEU A 3 -37.61 -73.51 33.76
N PRO A 4 -36.39 -73.00 33.98
CA PRO A 4 -36.24 -72.27 35.24
C PRO A 4 -35.39 -70.98 35.16
N ARG A 5 -35.69 -70.10 36.11
CA ARG A 5 -34.92 -68.95 36.57
C ARG A 5 -33.78 -69.40 37.49
N SER A 6 -32.74 -68.57 37.59
CA SER A 6 -31.99 -68.38 38.84
C SER A 6 -31.36 -66.98 38.89
N ASP A 7 -31.70 -66.27 39.96
CA ASP A 7 -31.19 -64.97 40.44
C ASP A 7 -29.87 -65.11 41.23
N GLN A 8 -29.31 -63.92 41.59
CA GLN A 8 -28.29 -63.57 42.61
C GLN A 8 -26.90 -63.20 42.03
N GLY A 9 -26.26 -62.07 42.37
CA GLY A 9 -26.60 -60.98 43.28
C GLY A 9 -25.46 -59.91 43.36
N PHE A 10 -25.83 -58.72 43.84
CA PHE A 10 -25.07 -57.70 44.59
C PHE A 10 -23.66 -57.22 44.16
N ASN A 11 -23.54 -55.94 43.74
CA ASN A 11 -22.95 -54.84 44.55
C ASN A 11 -23.03 -53.46 43.83
N LYS A 12 -23.54 -52.46 44.56
CA LYS A 12 -23.34 -51.00 44.43
C LYS A 12 -22.51 -50.56 45.68
N PRO A 13 -21.87 -49.37 45.81
CA PRO A 13 -22.30 -48.06 45.30
C PRO A 13 -21.18 -47.06 44.91
N GLY A 14 -21.57 -45.92 44.35
CA GLY A 14 -20.72 -44.74 44.15
C GLY A 14 -21.56 -43.54 43.72
N GLU A 15 -21.98 -42.73 44.69
CA GLU A 15 -22.86 -41.57 44.55
C GLU A 15 -22.08 -40.24 44.45
N THR A 16 -22.55 -39.38 43.53
CA THR A 16 -22.66 -37.89 43.61
C THR A 16 -21.39 -37.01 43.51
N PRO A 17 -21.47 -35.65 43.29
CA PRO A 17 -22.64 -34.75 43.10
C PRO A 17 -22.52 -33.65 42.01
N GLY A 18 -23.69 -33.10 41.61
CA GLY A 18 -23.91 -31.64 41.76
C GLY A 18 -23.87 -30.72 40.52
N THR A 19 -24.95 -30.69 39.73
CA THR A 19 -25.26 -29.54 38.87
C THR A 19 -26.18 -28.56 39.62
N ARG A 20 -25.59 -27.46 40.11
CA ARG A 20 -26.32 -26.37 40.77
C ARG A 20 -26.44 -25.16 39.82
N LYS A 21 -27.70 -24.84 39.51
CA LYS A 21 -28.26 -23.58 38.99
C LYS A 21 -27.35 -22.35 39.06
N ARG A 22 -27.25 -21.62 37.94
CA ARG A 22 -27.26 -20.14 37.93
C ARG A 22 -28.15 -19.61 36.80
N ARG A 23 -29.26 -18.99 37.21
CA ARG A 23 -29.99 -17.92 36.49
C ARG A 23 -29.36 -16.57 36.88
N TYR A 24 -29.68 -15.52 36.12
CA TYR A 24 -29.21 -14.11 36.15
C TYR A 24 -27.93 -13.91 35.31
N ASP A 25 -27.85 -13.07 34.27
CA ASP A 25 -28.59 -11.85 33.93
C ASP A 25 -28.79 -11.67 32.40
N GLU A 26 -30.05 -11.60 31.96
CA GLU A 26 -30.49 -11.06 30.67
C GLU A 26 -31.16 -9.70 30.95
N ALA A 27 -30.39 -8.63 31.06
CA ALA A 27 -30.89 -7.24 31.02
C ALA A 27 -29.74 -6.23 31.06
N SER A 28 -28.95 -6.09 29.98
CA SER A 28 -28.06 -4.92 29.78
C SER A 28 -27.43 -4.86 28.37
N ARG A 29 -28.16 -5.25 27.31
CA ARG A 29 -27.75 -4.98 25.92
C ARG A 29 -28.96 -4.65 25.05
N SER A 30 -29.67 -3.62 25.46
CA SER A 30 -30.62 -2.88 24.63
C SER A 30 -30.24 -1.43 24.79
N ASN A 31 -30.15 -0.71 23.67
CA ASN A 31 -29.75 0.70 23.53
C ASN A 31 -28.25 0.91 23.27
N LEU A 32 -27.77 0.51 22.10
CA LEU A 32 -26.82 1.34 21.35
C LEU A 32 -26.73 0.97 19.86
N GLU A 33 -27.87 0.76 19.19
CA GLU A 33 -27.91 0.64 17.71
C GLU A 33 -29.14 1.36 17.16
N GLN A 34 -29.16 2.68 17.28
CA GLN A 34 -29.96 3.56 16.43
C GLN A 34 -29.14 4.83 16.21
N ASP A 35 -28.18 4.77 15.28
CA ASP A 35 -27.85 5.85 14.36
C ASP A 35 -26.60 5.46 13.57
N SER A 36 -26.81 4.89 12.38
CA SER A 36 -25.87 5.07 11.30
C SER A 36 -26.62 5.04 9.97
N THR A 37 -27.09 6.24 9.64
CA THR A 37 -27.63 6.61 8.35
C THR A 37 -26.56 6.39 7.25
N ARG A 38 -26.86 5.40 6.40
CA ARG A 38 -26.71 5.40 4.94
C ARG A 38 -25.94 6.62 4.37
N VAL A 39 -24.62 6.49 4.20
CA VAL A 39 -23.84 7.38 3.33
C VAL A 39 -23.77 6.74 1.95
N THR A 40 -24.50 7.30 1.00
CA THR A 40 -24.39 6.93 -0.42
C THR A 40 -23.13 7.58 -1.03
N PRO A 41 -22.54 6.96 -2.08
CA PRO A 41 -21.28 7.43 -2.70
C PRO A 41 -21.36 8.81 -3.38
N GLU A 42 -22.53 9.44 -3.43
CA GLU A 42 -22.73 10.76 -4.05
C GLU A 42 -22.38 11.96 -3.13
N SER A 43 -22.13 11.72 -1.84
CA SER A 43 -21.83 12.78 -0.86
C SER A 43 -20.37 13.28 -0.93
N SER A 44 -19.42 12.41 -1.27
CA SER A 44 -17.99 12.75 -1.31
C SER A 44 -17.61 13.60 -2.52
N HIS A 45 -18.31 13.46 -3.65
CA HIS A 45 -18.08 14.32 -4.83
C HIS A 45 -18.61 15.75 -4.65
N ASN A 46 -19.66 15.93 -3.83
CA ASN A 46 -20.22 17.25 -3.55
C ASN A 46 -19.35 18.09 -2.60
N LEU A 47 -18.64 17.46 -1.66
CA LEU A 47 -17.76 18.17 -0.72
C LEU A 47 -16.50 18.76 -1.39
N PHE A 48 -15.90 18.03 -2.33
CA PHE A 48 -14.75 18.55 -3.10
C PHE A 48 -15.15 19.70 -4.04
N SER A 49 -16.35 19.64 -4.63
CA SER A 49 -16.86 20.71 -5.49
C SER A 49 -17.18 21.99 -4.69
N GLN A 50 -17.75 21.86 -3.50
CA GLN A 50 -17.99 23.01 -2.61
C GLN A 50 -16.70 23.63 -2.08
N GLN A 51 -15.67 22.83 -1.81
CA GLN A 51 -14.37 23.34 -1.34
C GLN A 51 -13.62 24.07 -2.46
N ALA A 52 -13.69 23.58 -3.71
CA ALA A 52 -13.14 24.27 -4.88
C ALA A 52 -13.86 25.60 -5.17
N GLN A 53 -15.18 25.64 -5.09
CA GLN A 53 -15.97 26.88 -5.26
C GLN A 53 -15.70 27.90 -4.14
N SER A 54 -15.42 27.45 -2.91
CA SER A 54 -15.03 28.33 -1.80
C SER A 54 -13.65 28.97 -2.04
N TYR A 55 -12.69 28.20 -2.57
CA TYR A 55 -11.37 28.72 -2.95
C TYR A 55 -11.42 29.73 -4.10
N GLU A 56 -12.27 29.49 -5.11
CA GLU A 56 -12.46 30.44 -6.21
C GLU A 56 -13.13 31.75 -5.75
N ARG A 57 -14.11 31.67 -4.84
CA ARG A 57 -14.73 32.87 -4.24
C ARG A 57 -13.73 33.68 -3.42
N SER A 58 -12.87 33.03 -2.64
CA SER A 58 -11.83 33.72 -1.85
C SER A 58 -10.81 34.43 -2.73
N ASN A 59 -10.36 33.78 -3.81
CA ASN A 59 -9.42 34.40 -4.77
C ASN A 59 -10.04 35.56 -5.56
N ARG A 60 -11.36 35.53 -5.83
CA ARG A 60 -12.06 36.63 -6.49
C ARG A 60 -12.16 37.88 -5.62
N VAL A 61 -12.28 37.71 -4.30
CA VAL A 61 -12.29 38.83 -3.32
C VAL A 61 -10.90 39.44 -3.14
N HIS A 62 -9.82 38.65 -3.23
CA HIS A 62 -8.46 39.19 -3.18
C HIS A 62 -8.05 39.94 -4.45
N ARG A 63 -8.54 39.54 -5.64
CA ARG A 63 -8.28 40.29 -6.89
C ARG A 63 -9.04 41.63 -6.95
N SER A 64 -10.28 41.70 -6.46
CA SER A 64 -11.03 42.97 -6.43
C SER A 64 -10.48 43.98 -5.43
N GLY A 65 -9.86 43.52 -4.32
CA GLY A 65 -9.20 44.40 -3.35
C GLY A 65 -7.91 45.05 -3.86
N ILE A 66 -7.20 44.41 -4.79
CA ILE A 66 -5.97 44.94 -5.40
C ILE A 66 -6.31 45.95 -6.51
N GLU A 67 -7.38 45.72 -7.28
CA GLU A 67 -7.84 46.66 -8.32
C GLU A 67 -8.44 47.96 -7.76
N HIS A 68 -9.02 47.93 -6.55
CA HIS A 68 -9.50 49.15 -5.89
C HIS A 68 -8.39 50.04 -5.32
N ARG A 69 -7.23 49.48 -4.97
CA ARG A 69 -6.09 50.25 -4.43
C ARG A 69 -5.21 50.89 -5.51
N ALA A 70 -5.26 50.37 -6.74
CA ALA A 70 -4.54 50.93 -7.89
C ALA A 70 -5.26 52.13 -8.56
N LYS A 71 -6.52 52.42 -8.20
CA LYS A 71 -7.31 53.54 -8.77
C LYS A 71 -7.31 54.83 -7.93
N GLN A 72 -6.56 54.91 -6.82
CA GLN A 72 -6.52 56.10 -5.95
C GLN A 72 -5.21 56.91 -5.97
N MET A 73 -4.26 56.60 -6.84
CA MET A 73 -3.07 57.43 -7.05
C MET A 73 -2.97 57.85 -8.51
N LYS A 74 -3.72 58.90 -8.90
CA LYS A 74 -3.47 59.73 -10.10
C LYS A 74 -4.45 60.90 -10.12
N THR A 75 -3.98 62.04 -9.62
CA THR A 75 -4.37 63.47 -9.78
C THR A 75 -3.89 64.12 -8.47
N GLU A 76 -2.89 64.98 -8.43
CA GLU A 76 -2.91 66.31 -9.02
C GLU A 76 -1.53 66.72 -9.53
N ASP A 77 -1.55 67.23 -10.75
CA ASP A 77 -0.47 67.88 -11.43
C ASP A 77 -0.75 69.39 -11.41
N THR A 78 0.34 70.15 -11.45
CA THR A 78 0.48 71.49 -12.06
C THR A 78 0.13 72.80 -11.32
N LYS A 79 1.22 73.59 -11.22
CA LYS A 79 1.38 75.00 -11.65
C LYS A 79 0.86 76.09 -10.70
N ASN A 80 1.81 76.89 -10.22
CA ASN A 80 1.88 78.30 -10.61
C ASN A 80 3.33 78.82 -10.53
N GLY A 81 3.76 79.45 -11.61
CA GLY A 81 4.98 80.25 -11.68
C GLY A 81 4.63 81.67 -12.12
N TYR A 82 5.35 82.64 -11.56
CA TYR A 82 5.66 84.02 -12.01
C TYR A 82 6.75 84.47 -10.99
N SER A 83 8.02 84.74 -11.28
CA SER A 83 8.70 85.66 -12.22
C SER A 83 8.36 87.14 -11.99
N TYR A 84 9.28 87.92 -11.38
CA TYR A 84 10.12 88.96 -12.02
C TYR A 84 10.87 89.83 -10.98
N ARG A 85 12.17 90.08 -11.25
CA ARG A 85 12.98 91.34 -11.11
C ARG A 85 13.00 92.09 -9.75
N ASP A 86 14.07 92.76 -9.30
CA ASP A 86 15.11 93.53 -10.00
C ASP A 86 16.41 93.69 -9.17
N ARG A 87 17.48 93.98 -9.93
CA ARG A 87 18.89 94.37 -9.63
C ARG A 87 18.99 95.86 -9.15
N PRO A 88 20.16 96.54 -9.11
CA PRO A 88 21.47 96.29 -8.48
C PRO A 88 22.15 97.57 -7.87
N SER A 89 23.33 97.39 -7.25
CA SER A 89 24.59 98.20 -7.33
C SER A 89 24.61 99.75 -7.39
N SER A 90 25.39 100.36 -6.49
CA SER A 90 26.42 101.42 -6.75
C SER A 90 27.24 101.61 -5.46
N ARG A 91 28.58 101.51 -5.34
CA ARG A 91 29.77 102.00 -6.07
C ARG A 91 30.14 103.48 -5.80
N VAL A 92 31.13 103.64 -4.91
CA VAL A 92 32.34 104.51 -4.95
C VAL A 92 32.20 106.05 -5.03
N SER A 93 32.88 106.76 -4.10
CA SER A 93 33.91 107.81 -4.32
C SER A 93 34.01 108.72 -3.07
N ASN A 94 35.08 108.70 -2.26
CA ASN A 94 36.38 109.38 -2.41
C ASN A 94 36.38 110.93 -2.31
N GLN A 95 37.35 111.39 -1.49
CA GLN A 95 38.04 112.69 -1.45
C GLN A 95 37.27 113.90 -0.90
N SER A 96 37.86 114.96 -0.33
CA SER A 96 39.15 115.28 0.30
C SER A 96 39.07 116.79 0.60
N ALA A 97 39.70 117.23 1.69
CA ALA A 97 40.34 118.54 1.88
C ALA A 97 39.51 119.86 1.85
N SER A 98 39.74 120.70 2.88
CA SER A 98 40.01 122.16 2.83
C SER A 98 39.51 122.79 4.15
N SER A 99 40.35 123.17 5.10
CA SER A 99 41.26 124.35 5.15
C SER A 99 40.57 125.70 5.37
N ARG A 100 41.03 126.37 6.45
CA ARG A 100 41.18 127.83 6.71
C ARG A 100 40.03 128.68 7.29
N GLY A 101 40.42 129.44 8.32
CA GLY A 101 39.80 130.67 8.84
C GLY A 101 39.78 130.73 10.38
N LEU A 102 40.94 130.82 11.08
CA LEU A 102 41.52 132.04 11.68
C LEU A 102 40.52 132.94 12.44
N GLU A 103 40.67 132.98 13.78
CA GLU A 103 41.01 134.18 14.58
C GLU A 103 39.73 134.86 15.13
N VAL A 104 39.55 135.19 16.41
CA VAL A 104 40.32 136.14 17.23
C VAL A 104 39.91 136.04 18.72
N ASN A 105 40.92 136.08 19.59
CA ASN A 105 41.00 136.60 20.98
C ASN A 105 40.40 135.92 22.22
N ARG A 106 41.37 135.48 23.04
CA ARG A 106 41.65 135.89 24.45
C ARG A 106 40.55 135.62 25.48
N ALA A 107 40.78 134.62 26.33
CA ALA A 107 41.30 134.88 27.69
C ALA A 107 41.62 133.57 28.42
N ALA A 108 42.77 133.58 29.10
CA ALA A 108 43.05 132.87 30.35
C ALA A 108 43.16 131.33 30.31
N SER A 109 44.36 130.89 29.91
CA SER A 109 45.06 129.69 30.38
C SER A 109 44.81 129.38 31.86
N ARG A 110 44.15 128.24 32.15
CA ARG A 110 44.19 127.50 33.44
C ARG A 110 43.38 126.17 33.44
N ALA A 111 43.28 125.45 32.31
CA ALA A 111 42.51 124.19 32.22
C ALA A 111 43.06 123.15 31.22
N THR A 112 44.37 123.12 30.98
CA THR A 112 45.02 122.29 29.92
C THR A 112 45.81 121.09 30.44
N THR A 113 45.61 120.67 31.69
CA THR A 113 46.19 119.43 32.24
C THR A 113 45.18 118.30 32.46
N ASP A 114 43.87 118.56 32.30
CA ASP A 114 42.80 117.54 32.43
C ASP A 114 42.26 117.02 31.07
N ARG A 115 42.57 117.70 29.95
CA ARG A 115 41.96 117.38 28.64
C ARG A 115 42.73 116.34 27.84
N ASP A 116 44.07 116.37 27.88
CA ASP A 116 44.92 115.39 27.18
C ASP A 116 44.93 114.01 27.86
N GLY A 117 44.84 113.98 29.20
CA GLY A 117 44.60 112.73 29.94
C GLY A 117 43.22 112.13 29.67
N HIS A 118 42.25 112.93 29.21
CA HIS A 118 40.90 112.45 28.89
C HIS A 118 40.83 111.83 27.49
N THR A 119 41.57 112.35 26.51
CA THR A 119 41.70 111.80 25.15
C THR A 119 42.51 110.50 25.13
N ASP A 120 43.61 110.39 25.89
CA ASP A 120 44.35 109.13 26.03
C ASP A 120 43.51 108.05 26.71
N ARG A 121 42.72 108.42 27.74
CA ARG A 121 41.76 107.50 28.36
C ARG A 121 40.67 107.01 27.39
N LEU A 122 40.29 107.82 26.40
CA LEU A 122 39.28 107.43 25.40
C LEU A 122 39.87 106.52 24.31
N GLN A 123 41.09 106.79 23.84
CA GLN A 123 41.77 105.90 22.89
C GLN A 123 42.10 104.55 23.53
N GLN A 124 42.54 104.54 24.78
CA GLN A 124 42.80 103.30 25.52
C GLN A 124 41.50 102.51 25.79
N LYS A 125 40.36 103.19 25.98
CA LYS A 125 39.04 102.54 26.01
C LYS A 125 38.66 101.95 24.65
N LEU A 126 38.92 102.65 23.56
CA LEU A 126 38.61 102.19 22.21
C LEU A 126 39.45 100.97 21.79
N ILE A 127 40.73 100.93 22.18
CA ILE A 127 41.60 99.76 21.96
C ILE A 127 41.07 98.57 22.76
N ARG A 128 40.74 98.77 24.04
CA ARG A 128 40.13 97.71 24.87
C ARG A 128 38.80 97.21 24.30
N GLU A 129 37.98 98.10 23.75
CA GLU A 129 36.72 97.70 23.10
C GLU A 129 36.96 96.97 21.77
N LYS A 130 37.96 97.37 20.97
CA LYS A 130 38.34 96.61 19.78
C LYS A 130 38.89 95.23 20.11
N GLU A 131 39.72 95.12 21.14
CA GLU A 131 40.22 93.83 21.64
C GLU A 131 39.08 92.96 22.18
N ARG A 132 38.08 93.55 22.85
CA ARG A 132 36.86 92.84 23.28
C ARG A 132 36.02 92.40 22.09
N SER A 133 35.81 93.26 21.09
CA SER A 133 35.05 92.95 19.89
C SER A 133 35.72 91.84 19.07
N SER A 134 37.04 91.89 18.92
CA SER A 134 37.80 90.85 18.22
C SER A 134 37.79 89.52 18.98
N LYS A 135 37.81 89.54 20.32
CA LYS A 135 37.62 88.34 21.14
C LYS A 135 36.22 87.76 20.99
N LEU A 136 35.19 88.61 21.01
CA LEU A 136 33.80 88.18 20.81
C LEU A 136 33.54 87.60 19.42
N GLU A 137 34.12 88.18 18.37
CA GLU A 137 34.03 87.63 17.01
C GLU A 137 34.71 86.26 16.89
N GLN A 138 35.84 86.09 17.59
CA GLN A 138 36.53 84.80 17.63
C GLN A 138 35.75 83.76 18.44
N GLU A 139 35.21 84.14 19.60
CA GLU A 139 34.30 83.29 20.40
C GLU A 139 33.04 82.91 19.60
N LEU A 140 32.50 83.80 18.76
CA LEU A 140 31.36 83.50 17.89
C LEU A 140 31.72 82.50 16.78
N MET A 141 32.89 82.66 16.13
CA MET A 141 33.34 81.67 15.14
C MET A 141 33.62 80.31 15.76
N ASP A 142 34.23 80.27 16.94
CA ASP A 142 34.49 79.03 17.67
C ASP A 142 33.16 78.34 18.06
N LEU A 143 32.16 79.11 18.52
CA LEU A 143 30.82 78.60 18.82
C LEU A 143 30.06 78.12 17.57
N GLU A 144 30.16 78.83 16.44
CA GLU A 144 29.56 78.39 15.18
C GLU A 144 30.19 77.09 14.67
N GLN A 145 31.50 76.94 14.83
CA GLN A 145 32.21 75.71 14.51
C GLN A 145 31.78 74.56 15.43
N GLU A 146 31.72 74.79 16.76
CA GLU A 146 31.24 73.78 17.72
C GLU A 146 29.79 73.35 17.41
N LEU A 147 28.93 74.29 17.02
CA LEU A 147 27.54 73.99 16.64
C LEU A 147 27.46 73.11 15.39
N MET A 148 28.31 73.38 14.39
CA MET A 148 28.37 72.58 13.15
C MET A 148 28.90 71.16 13.42
N GLU A 149 29.93 71.03 14.26
CA GLU A 149 30.46 69.74 14.68
C GLU A 149 29.42 68.92 15.47
N GLN A 150 28.61 69.60 16.29
CA GLN A 150 27.52 68.98 17.02
C GLN A 150 26.39 68.50 16.09
N ASP A 151 25.97 69.34 15.12
CA ASP A 151 24.95 68.97 14.13
C ASP A 151 25.39 67.77 13.27
N ASP A 152 26.65 67.72 12.85
CA ASP A 152 27.22 66.59 12.10
C ASP A 152 27.25 65.31 12.94
N ALA A 153 27.57 65.39 14.24
CA ALA A 153 27.55 64.26 15.16
C ALA A 153 26.11 63.75 15.38
N GLU A 154 25.14 64.65 15.57
CA GLU A 154 23.73 64.29 15.67
C GLU A 154 23.22 63.60 14.40
N TRP A 155 23.64 64.10 13.22
CA TRP A 155 23.26 63.48 11.95
C TRP A 155 23.87 62.08 11.76
N GLN A 156 25.09 61.84 12.25
CA GLN A 156 25.70 60.51 12.26
C GLN A 156 24.97 59.55 13.21
N HIS A 157 24.66 59.99 14.43
CA HIS A 157 23.91 59.19 15.39
C HIS A 157 22.50 58.85 14.90
N GLN A 158 21.86 59.77 14.18
CA GLN A 158 20.55 59.52 13.58
C GLN A 158 20.62 58.44 12.49
N ARG A 159 21.63 58.46 11.62
CA ARG A 159 21.85 57.41 10.61
C ARG A 159 22.12 56.05 11.24
N GLU A 160 22.94 56.01 12.30
CA GLU A 160 23.23 54.76 13.02
C GLU A 160 21.98 54.19 13.69
N ARG A 161 21.15 55.05 14.29
CA ARG A 161 19.86 54.66 14.86
C ARG A 161 18.91 54.09 13.81
N GLU A 162 18.84 54.70 12.63
CA GLU A 162 18.03 54.19 11.51
C GLU A 162 18.54 52.83 11.00
N HIS A 163 19.85 52.67 10.87
CA HIS A 163 20.47 51.40 10.50
C HIS A 163 20.10 50.29 11.51
N LEU A 164 20.29 50.54 12.81
CA LEU A 164 19.95 49.57 13.87
C LEU A 164 18.45 49.23 13.89
N LEU A 165 17.57 50.19 13.61
CA LEU A 165 16.13 49.93 13.50
C LEU A 165 15.80 49.02 12.32
N THR A 166 16.46 49.22 11.17
CA THR A 166 16.27 48.33 10.01
C THR A 166 16.76 46.91 10.28
N GLU A 167 17.92 46.77 10.92
CA GLU A 167 18.49 45.47 11.30
C GLU A 167 17.63 44.74 12.33
N MET A 168 17.15 45.45 13.36
CA MET A 168 16.22 44.89 14.35
C MET A 168 14.93 44.41 13.70
N ASN A 169 14.38 45.17 12.74
CA ASN A 169 13.18 44.76 12.02
C ASN A 169 13.43 43.53 11.12
N HIS A 170 14.60 43.45 10.49
CA HIS A 170 15.02 42.28 9.72
C HIS A 170 15.12 41.02 10.60
N LEU A 171 15.82 41.10 11.73
CA LEU A 171 15.96 39.99 12.68
C LEU A 171 14.61 39.56 13.27
N ARG A 172 13.71 40.51 13.54
CA ARG A 172 12.33 40.19 13.98
C ARG A 172 11.55 39.43 12.92
N TYR A 173 11.73 39.78 11.64
CA TYR A 173 11.13 39.07 10.53
C TYR A 173 11.68 37.64 10.41
N GLU A 174 13.00 37.47 10.48
CA GLU A 174 13.63 36.14 10.44
C GLU A 174 13.19 35.25 11.60
N LEU A 175 13.13 35.81 12.81
CA LEU A 175 12.71 35.07 14.01
C LEU A 175 11.26 34.58 13.88
N ARG A 176 10.35 35.42 13.38
CA ARG A 176 8.97 35.01 13.07
C ARG A 176 8.92 33.93 12.00
N SER A 177 9.70 34.08 10.93
CA SER A 177 9.79 33.09 9.86
C SER A 177 10.22 31.72 10.42
N LYS A 178 11.30 31.68 11.22
CA LYS A 178 11.79 30.45 11.86
C LYS A 178 10.79 29.85 12.83
N GLN A 179 10.08 30.66 13.61
CA GLN A 179 9.00 30.17 14.49
C GLN A 179 7.88 29.48 13.69
N THR A 180 7.44 30.08 12.59
CA THR A 180 6.40 29.46 11.74
C THR A 180 6.87 28.15 11.11
N GLU A 181 8.14 28.04 10.73
CA GLU A 181 8.70 26.79 10.19
C GLU A 181 8.77 25.71 11.27
N LEU A 182 9.17 26.05 12.49
CA LEU A 182 9.24 25.11 13.60
C LEU A 182 7.86 24.57 13.97
N GLU A 183 6.82 25.40 13.93
CA GLU A 183 5.43 24.96 14.11
C GLU A 183 4.97 24.00 13.01
N LYS A 184 5.31 24.27 11.75
CA LYS A 184 4.98 23.38 10.62
C LYS A 184 5.66 22.01 10.77
N GLN A 185 6.95 21.99 11.12
CA GLN A 185 7.69 20.75 11.34
C GLN A 185 7.14 19.98 12.54
N SER A 186 6.80 20.66 13.63
CA SER A 186 6.18 20.05 14.82
C SER A 186 4.85 19.36 14.47
N LYS A 187 3.99 20.01 13.68
CA LYS A 187 2.75 19.39 13.18
C LYS A 187 3.03 18.15 12.32
N LYS A 188 4.03 18.20 11.43
CA LYS A 188 4.41 17.07 10.58
C LYS A 188 4.92 15.88 11.41
N VAL A 189 5.75 16.12 12.42
CA VAL A 189 6.25 15.09 13.33
C VAL A 189 5.11 14.43 14.10
N ASN A 190 4.14 15.19 14.60
CA ASN A 190 2.99 14.63 15.30
C ASN A 190 2.11 13.78 14.38
N LEU A 191 1.92 14.20 13.13
CA LEU A 191 1.15 13.44 12.14
C LEU A 191 1.83 12.10 11.80
N LEU A 192 3.15 12.12 11.60
CA LEU A 192 3.95 10.90 11.39
C LEU A 192 3.93 9.97 12.61
N LYS A 193 3.95 10.50 13.83
CA LYS A 193 3.82 9.69 15.06
C LYS A 193 2.46 9.00 15.15
N LEU A 194 1.37 9.69 14.78
CA LEU A 194 0.04 9.10 14.75
C LEU A 194 -0.06 7.98 13.71
N GLN A 195 0.49 8.18 12.50
CA GLN A 195 0.55 7.14 11.47
C GLN A 195 1.36 5.93 11.94
N ALA A 196 2.55 6.14 12.54
CA ALA A 196 3.38 5.05 13.05
C ALA A 196 2.68 4.24 14.15
N LEU A 197 1.87 4.89 15.00
CA LEU A 197 1.05 4.20 16.01
C LEU A 197 -0.06 3.37 15.36
N GLU A 198 -0.69 3.87 14.31
CA GLU A 198 -1.72 3.16 13.56
C GLU A 198 -1.14 1.95 12.83
N ASP A 199 -0.02 2.11 12.14
CA ASP A 199 0.68 1.04 11.43
C ASP A 199 1.15 -0.04 12.40
N ARG A 200 1.67 0.34 13.58
CA ARG A 200 2.04 -0.61 14.63
C ARG A 200 0.82 -1.39 15.15
N LYS A 201 -0.34 -0.75 15.29
CA LYS A 201 -1.58 -1.45 15.68
C LYS A 201 -2.01 -2.45 14.60
N LYS A 202 -1.99 -2.07 13.33
CA LYS A 202 -2.28 -2.98 12.20
C LYS A 202 -1.31 -4.15 12.19
N LEU A 203 -0.02 -3.91 12.34
CA LEU A 203 1.01 -4.94 12.35
C LEU A 203 0.84 -5.91 13.53
N ASN A 204 0.56 -5.39 14.73
CA ASN A 204 0.26 -6.23 15.88
C ASN A 204 -1.01 -7.07 15.70
N GLN A 205 -2.04 -6.53 15.04
CA GLN A 205 -3.26 -7.27 14.74
C GLN A 205 -3.01 -8.39 13.71
N VAL A 206 -2.25 -8.10 12.65
CA VAL A 206 -1.82 -9.10 11.66
C VAL A 206 -0.97 -10.19 12.32
N ASN A 207 -0.01 -9.81 13.17
CA ASN A 207 0.86 -10.77 13.85
C ASN A 207 0.09 -11.64 14.85
N SER A 208 -0.87 -11.07 15.58
CA SER A 208 -1.75 -11.83 16.49
C SER A 208 -2.63 -12.83 15.74
N ARG A 209 -3.17 -12.43 14.57
CA ARG A 209 -3.92 -13.32 13.69
C ARG A 209 -3.04 -14.45 13.15
N ALA A 210 -1.86 -14.13 12.61
CA ALA A 210 -0.91 -15.12 12.11
C ALA A 210 -0.52 -16.13 13.19
N VAL A 211 -0.21 -15.68 14.41
CA VAL A 211 0.12 -16.57 15.54
C VAL A 211 -1.08 -17.43 15.94
N SER A 212 -2.30 -16.90 15.89
CA SER A 212 -3.52 -17.68 16.18
C SER A 212 -3.80 -18.73 15.12
N THR A 213 -3.61 -18.40 13.83
CA THR A 213 -3.75 -19.34 12.72
C THR A 213 -2.69 -20.44 12.79
N MET A 214 -1.41 -20.08 13.05
CA MET A 214 -0.34 -21.06 13.24
C MET A 214 -0.60 -21.98 14.44
N ALA A 215 -1.13 -21.47 15.55
CA ALA A 215 -1.48 -22.30 16.70
C ALA A 215 -2.62 -23.29 16.40
N GLU A 216 -3.59 -22.90 15.56
CA GLU A 216 -4.64 -23.80 15.09
C GLU A 216 -4.13 -24.84 14.10
N ASP A 217 -3.25 -24.46 13.17
CA ASP A 217 -2.69 -25.37 12.18
C ASP A 217 -1.78 -26.44 12.81
N VAL A 218 -1.04 -26.09 13.89
CA VAL A 218 -0.22 -27.05 14.67
C VAL A 218 -1.08 -28.00 15.52
N SER A 219 -2.34 -27.65 15.81
CA SER A 219 -3.25 -28.48 16.61
C SER A 219 -4.14 -29.41 15.78
N ARG A 220 -4.04 -29.41 14.45
CA ARG A 220 -4.85 -30.28 13.58
C ARG A 220 -4.24 -31.68 13.48
N ASP A 221 -5.10 -32.69 13.40
CA ASP A 221 -4.70 -34.09 13.13
C ASP A 221 -3.94 -34.25 11.79
N MET A 222 -4.13 -33.32 10.85
CA MET A 222 -3.45 -33.25 9.56
C MET A 222 -3.12 -31.78 9.22
N PRO A 223 -1.91 -31.32 9.56
CA PRO A 223 -1.40 -30.00 9.17
C PRO A 223 -1.16 -29.87 7.66
N ASP A 224 -1.13 -28.63 7.16
CA ASP A 224 -1.04 -28.36 5.71
C ASP A 224 0.27 -28.82 5.07
N ASP A 225 1.38 -28.82 5.82
CA ASP A 225 2.69 -29.32 5.38
C ASP A 225 2.69 -30.84 5.21
N ILE A 226 2.03 -31.59 6.11
CA ILE A 226 1.87 -33.05 5.96
C ILE A 226 0.99 -33.38 4.76
N ALA A 227 -0.10 -32.62 4.55
CA ALA A 227 -0.95 -32.79 3.37
C ALA A 227 -0.17 -32.53 2.07
N ALA A 228 0.65 -31.49 2.04
CA ALA A 228 1.52 -31.18 0.92
C ALA A 228 2.56 -32.28 0.67
N ASP A 229 3.20 -32.79 1.72
CA ASP A 229 4.20 -33.86 1.64
C ASP A 229 3.61 -35.18 1.12
N LEU A 230 2.41 -35.57 1.58
CA LEU A 230 1.71 -36.77 1.10
C LEU A 230 1.39 -36.67 -0.40
N LEU A 231 0.86 -35.54 -0.85
CA LEU A 231 0.54 -35.32 -2.27
C LEU A 231 1.82 -35.25 -3.12
N ASN A 232 2.85 -34.57 -2.66
CA ASN A 232 4.12 -34.49 -3.37
C ASN A 232 4.79 -35.86 -3.47
N THR A 233 4.79 -36.65 -2.40
CA THR A 233 5.35 -38.01 -2.39
C THR A 233 4.59 -38.90 -3.38
N PHE A 234 3.26 -38.83 -3.40
CA PHE A 234 2.46 -39.59 -4.36
C PHE A 234 2.81 -39.22 -5.80
N PHE A 235 2.73 -37.93 -6.16
CA PHE A 235 2.88 -37.49 -7.54
C PHE A 235 4.32 -37.52 -8.08
N HIS A 236 5.34 -37.49 -7.22
CA HIS A 236 6.75 -37.59 -7.66
C HIS A 236 7.35 -39.00 -7.49
N GLY A 237 6.65 -39.91 -6.79
CA GLY A 237 7.07 -41.29 -6.59
C GLY A 237 6.54 -42.23 -7.66
N ASP A 238 5.90 -43.32 -7.22
CA ASP A 238 5.42 -44.41 -8.06
C ASP A 238 4.50 -43.94 -9.20
N PHE A 239 3.69 -42.90 -8.97
CA PHE A 239 2.86 -42.27 -10.00
C PHE A 239 3.66 -41.84 -11.22
N LEU A 240 4.77 -41.13 -11.00
CA LEU A 240 5.58 -40.57 -12.08
C LEU A 240 6.37 -41.67 -12.79
N SER A 241 6.91 -42.64 -12.03
CA SER A 241 7.61 -43.79 -12.60
C SER A 241 6.69 -44.61 -13.49
N TRP A 242 5.51 -44.96 -12.99
CA TRP A 242 4.54 -45.75 -13.73
C TRP A 242 4.08 -45.04 -15.01
N CYS A 243 3.81 -43.73 -14.95
CA CYS A 243 3.48 -42.97 -16.16
C CYS A 243 4.61 -42.98 -17.19
N SER A 244 5.88 -42.98 -16.74
CA SER A 244 7.03 -43.01 -17.64
C SER A 244 7.26 -44.38 -18.25
N GLU A 245 6.92 -45.45 -17.54
CA GLU A 245 7.10 -46.83 -17.98
C GLU A 245 5.97 -47.27 -18.91
N MET A 246 4.73 -46.84 -18.64
CA MET A 246 3.54 -47.29 -19.35
C MET A 246 3.11 -46.37 -20.49
N SER A 247 3.82 -45.27 -20.75
CA SER A 247 3.49 -44.37 -21.86
C SER A 247 3.95 -44.94 -23.21
N VAL A 248 3.04 -45.01 -24.18
CA VAL A 248 3.39 -45.45 -25.55
C VAL A 248 4.45 -44.56 -26.21
N ASP A 249 5.33 -45.14 -27.02
CA ASP A 249 6.37 -44.38 -27.74
C ASP A 249 5.80 -43.31 -28.70
N GLU A 250 4.72 -43.62 -29.40
CA GLU A 250 4.04 -42.73 -30.36
C GLU A 250 2.52 -42.86 -30.21
N ILE A 251 1.83 -41.73 -30.19
CA ILE A 251 0.37 -41.69 -30.20
C ILE A 251 -0.08 -41.84 -31.66
N ASP A 252 -0.85 -42.89 -31.98
CA ASP A 252 -1.43 -43.09 -33.30
C ASP A 252 -2.45 -41.98 -33.62
N VAL A 253 -1.98 -40.92 -34.29
CA VAL A 253 -2.76 -39.71 -34.61
C VAL A 253 -3.94 -40.00 -35.56
N ASP A 254 -3.90 -41.10 -36.33
CA ASP A 254 -4.95 -41.45 -37.30
C ASP A 254 -6.15 -42.14 -36.61
N GLN A 255 -5.91 -43.00 -35.62
CA GLN A 255 -6.94 -43.42 -34.65
C GLN A 255 -7.39 -42.26 -33.75
N ALA A 256 -6.57 -41.24 -33.67
CA ALA A 256 -6.83 -40.01 -32.96
C ALA A 256 -7.59 -38.98 -33.83
N SER A 257 -8.18 -39.33 -34.98
CA SER A 257 -9.16 -38.46 -35.65
C SER A 257 -10.42 -38.11 -34.80
N ALA A 258 -10.55 -38.71 -33.60
CA ALA A 258 -11.47 -38.33 -32.50
C ALA A 258 -10.82 -37.45 -31.38
N LEU A 259 -9.58 -36.99 -31.56
CA LEU A 259 -8.69 -36.25 -30.62
C LEU A 259 -9.40 -35.16 -29.81
N PRO A 260 -10.18 -34.23 -30.39
CA PRO A 260 -10.75 -33.14 -29.61
C PRO A 260 -11.79 -33.60 -28.57
N LEU A 261 -12.43 -34.75 -28.80
CA LEU A 261 -13.41 -35.33 -27.88
C LEU A 261 -12.75 -36.19 -26.79
N ASN A 262 -11.71 -36.95 -27.14
CA ASN A 262 -11.02 -37.87 -26.22
C ASN A 262 -10.08 -37.15 -25.23
N PHE A 263 -9.65 -35.93 -25.55
CA PHE A 263 -8.79 -35.11 -24.67
C PHE A 263 -9.53 -33.94 -24.02
N ARG A 264 -10.86 -33.94 -24.07
CA ARG A 264 -11.67 -32.86 -23.51
C ARG A 264 -11.44 -32.80 -22.00
N GLY A 265 -10.90 -31.67 -21.52
CA GLY A 265 -10.52 -31.47 -20.12
C GLY A 265 -9.07 -31.88 -19.78
N LEU A 266 -8.33 -32.50 -20.71
CA LEU A 266 -6.90 -32.80 -20.55
C LEU A 266 -6.01 -31.75 -21.19
N ILE A 267 -6.40 -31.28 -22.37
CA ILE A 267 -5.67 -30.28 -23.16
C ILE A 267 -6.48 -29.00 -23.19
N ASN A 268 -5.80 -27.86 -23.26
CA ASN A 268 -6.43 -26.57 -23.45
C ASN A 268 -7.25 -26.55 -24.76
N SER A 269 -8.56 -26.38 -24.63
CA SER A 269 -9.50 -26.29 -25.74
C SER A 269 -10.21 -24.92 -25.80
N SER A 270 -9.62 -23.88 -25.20
CA SER A 270 -10.15 -22.52 -25.33
C SER A 270 -9.97 -22.00 -26.76
N ASP A 271 -10.93 -21.23 -27.27
CA ASP A 271 -10.87 -20.61 -28.60
C ASP A 271 -9.57 -19.80 -28.79
N ALA A 272 -9.14 -19.11 -27.72
CA ALA A 272 -7.91 -18.33 -27.72
C ALA A 272 -6.66 -19.20 -27.88
N TYR A 273 -6.64 -20.40 -27.29
CA TYR A 273 -5.55 -21.37 -27.45
C TYR A 273 -5.56 -22.01 -28.84
N GLU A 274 -6.74 -22.37 -29.34
CA GLU A 274 -6.91 -22.93 -30.68
C GLU A 274 -6.55 -21.94 -31.79
N ALA A 275 -6.63 -20.63 -31.54
CA ALA A 275 -6.16 -19.61 -32.48
C ALA A 275 -4.63 -19.45 -32.53
N LEU A 276 -3.87 -20.07 -31.61
CA LEU A 276 -2.42 -19.88 -31.53
C LEU A 276 -1.65 -20.58 -32.65
N PRO A 277 -0.44 -20.10 -32.97
CA PRO A 277 0.50 -20.83 -33.81
C PRO A 277 0.80 -22.25 -33.28
N SER A 278 0.95 -23.22 -34.18
CA SER A 278 1.21 -24.63 -33.83
C SER A 278 2.41 -24.85 -32.90
N HIS A 279 3.45 -24.02 -33.01
CA HIS A 279 4.63 -24.12 -32.14
C HIS A 279 4.37 -23.74 -30.68
N LEU A 280 3.26 -23.05 -30.36
CA LEU A 280 2.84 -22.74 -28.98
C LEU A 280 1.84 -23.74 -28.41
N LYS A 281 1.28 -24.60 -29.27
CA LYS A 281 0.31 -25.62 -28.90
C LYS A 281 0.99 -26.92 -28.47
N PHE A 282 0.25 -27.73 -27.73
CA PHE A 282 0.65 -29.09 -27.41
C PHE A 282 0.85 -29.88 -28.71
N ASP A 283 1.98 -30.57 -28.79
CA ASP A 283 2.40 -31.31 -29.96
C ASP A 283 2.25 -32.79 -29.66
N PHE A 284 1.35 -33.48 -30.35
CA PHE A 284 1.09 -34.92 -30.16
C PHE A 284 2.18 -35.79 -30.78
N THR A 285 3.00 -35.20 -31.64
CA THR A 285 4.00 -35.91 -32.45
C THR A 285 5.40 -35.87 -31.83
N LEU A 286 5.52 -35.51 -30.54
CA LEU A 286 6.83 -35.47 -29.91
C LEU A 286 7.36 -36.91 -29.78
N PRO A 287 8.60 -37.17 -30.24
CA PRO A 287 9.15 -38.51 -30.27
C PRO A 287 9.48 -39.03 -28.86
N ALA A 288 9.66 -40.35 -28.78
CA ALA A 288 10.10 -41.07 -27.58
C ALA A 288 9.14 -40.89 -26.39
N GLY A 289 7.85 -41.08 -26.63
CA GLY A 289 6.81 -41.09 -25.61
C GLY A 289 6.60 -39.77 -24.87
N LYS A 290 7.18 -38.66 -25.31
CA LYS A 290 7.08 -37.39 -24.55
C LYS A 290 5.67 -36.86 -24.48
N SER A 291 4.91 -36.98 -25.57
CA SER A 291 3.53 -36.51 -25.60
C SER A 291 2.61 -37.43 -24.81
N SER A 292 2.74 -38.75 -25.00
CA SER A 292 1.98 -39.75 -24.26
C SER A 292 2.27 -39.69 -22.77
N PHE A 293 3.52 -39.52 -22.35
CA PHE A 293 3.90 -39.35 -20.95
C PHE A 293 3.22 -38.14 -20.28
N VAL A 294 3.19 -36.99 -20.96
CA VAL A 294 2.53 -35.77 -20.45
C VAL A 294 1.02 -35.99 -20.35
N LEU A 295 0.42 -36.60 -21.37
CA LEU A 295 -1.02 -36.85 -21.42
C LEU A 295 -1.45 -37.94 -20.43
N LEU A 296 -0.63 -38.97 -20.22
CA LEU A 296 -0.91 -40.06 -19.29
C LEU A 296 -0.89 -39.55 -17.85
N GLN A 297 0.07 -38.69 -17.49
CA GLN A 297 0.06 -38.01 -16.20
C GLN A 297 -1.20 -37.15 -16.02
N ALA A 298 -1.57 -36.36 -17.03
CA ALA A 298 -2.78 -35.55 -16.98
C ALA A 298 -4.03 -36.41 -16.80
N ALA A 299 -4.16 -37.48 -17.58
CA ALA A 299 -5.31 -38.39 -17.56
C ALA A 299 -5.43 -39.11 -16.23
N LEU A 300 -4.34 -39.71 -15.74
CA LEU A 300 -4.37 -40.46 -14.48
C LEU A 300 -4.59 -39.53 -13.29
N SER A 301 -3.91 -38.38 -13.24
CA SER A 301 -4.11 -37.42 -12.15
C SER A 301 -5.53 -36.86 -12.14
N GLN A 302 -6.09 -36.54 -13.31
CA GLN A 302 -7.48 -36.11 -13.45
C GLN A 302 -8.44 -37.20 -12.96
N LYS A 303 -8.26 -38.45 -13.41
CA LYS A 303 -9.11 -39.57 -12.99
C LYS A 303 -9.09 -39.79 -11.48
N LEU A 304 -7.91 -39.69 -10.86
CA LEU A 304 -7.74 -39.82 -9.41
C LEU A 304 -8.46 -38.68 -8.67
N VAL A 305 -8.31 -37.43 -9.09
CA VAL A 305 -9.01 -36.33 -8.41
C VAL A 305 -10.51 -36.34 -8.64
N GLU A 306 -10.98 -36.71 -9.83
CA GLU A 306 -12.42 -36.86 -10.12
C GLU A 306 -13.04 -37.99 -9.29
N ALA A 307 -12.33 -39.10 -9.12
CA ALA A 307 -12.81 -40.22 -8.33
C ALA A 307 -12.87 -39.90 -6.83
N PHE A 308 -11.89 -39.14 -6.31
CA PHE A 308 -11.66 -39.07 -4.86
C PHE A 308 -11.69 -37.68 -4.23
N LEU A 309 -11.42 -36.62 -5.00
CA LEU A 309 -11.37 -35.23 -4.51
C LEU A 309 -12.44 -34.31 -5.13
N ASP A 310 -13.27 -34.81 -6.04
CA ASP A 310 -14.45 -34.09 -6.54
C ASP A 310 -15.56 -34.00 -5.47
N SER A 311 -15.70 -35.05 -4.65
CA SER A 311 -16.66 -35.06 -3.53
C SER A 311 -16.12 -35.83 -2.33
N PRO A 312 -16.36 -35.35 -1.10
CA PRO A 312 -16.01 -36.07 0.12
C PRO A 312 -16.80 -37.36 0.31
N TYR A 313 -17.92 -37.53 -0.41
CA TYR A 313 -18.85 -38.65 -0.24
C TYR A 313 -18.63 -39.77 -1.24
N PHE A 314 -17.44 -39.86 -1.86
CA PHE A 314 -17.12 -40.89 -2.86
C PHE A 314 -17.24 -42.33 -2.33
N LEU A 315 -17.10 -42.54 -1.01
CA LEU A 315 -17.33 -43.83 -0.35
C LEU A 315 -18.81 -44.26 -0.31
N ALA A 316 -19.74 -43.34 -0.60
CA ALA A 316 -21.18 -43.58 -0.65
C ALA A 316 -21.76 -43.15 -2.01
N PRO A 317 -21.36 -43.77 -3.13
CA PRO A 317 -21.66 -43.29 -4.48
C PRO A 317 -23.16 -43.16 -4.77
N SER A 318 -23.99 -44.03 -4.20
CA SER A 318 -25.46 -43.97 -4.34
C SER A 318 -26.12 -42.81 -3.61
N LYS A 319 -25.39 -42.13 -2.72
CA LYS A 319 -25.84 -40.99 -1.90
C LYS A 319 -25.04 -39.71 -2.16
N LYS A 320 -23.96 -39.79 -2.95
CA LYS A 320 -23.05 -38.68 -3.27
C LYS A 320 -23.81 -37.39 -3.60
N ALA A 321 -24.66 -37.42 -4.63
CA ALA A 321 -25.39 -36.23 -5.10
C ALA A 321 -26.25 -35.56 -4.00
N VAL A 322 -26.98 -36.35 -3.22
CA VAL A 322 -27.84 -35.81 -2.15
C VAL A 322 -27.00 -35.18 -1.03
N LEU A 323 -25.87 -35.79 -0.67
CA LEU A 323 -25.00 -35.26 0.37
C LEU A 323 -24.25 -34.01 -0.09
N ASP A 324 -23.80 -33.98 -1.36
CA ASP A 324 -23.22 -32.79 -1.99
C ASP A 324 -24.23 -31.63 -1.99
N ASP A 325 -25.50 -31.88 -2.35
CA ASP A 325 -26.57 -30.87 -2.34
C ASP A 325 -26.83 -30.32 -0.93
N VAL A 326 -26.79 -31.17 0.10
CA VAL A 326 -26.97 -30.74 1.50
C VAL A 326 -25.79 -29.90 1.96
N GLU A 327 -24.55 -30.30 1.67
CA GLU A 327 -23.35 -29.53 2.03
C GLU A 327 -23.35 -28.16 1.31
N LYS A 328 -23.70 -28.15 0.02
CA LYS A 328 -23.86 -26.92 -0.76
C LYS A 328 -24.93 -26.00 -0.18
N TYR A 329 -26.09 -26.53 0.18
CA TYR A 329 -27.15 -25.75 0.82
C TYR A 329 -26.65 -25.09 2.13
N LEU A 330 -25.93 -25.84 2.97
CA LEU A 330 -25.34 -25.31 4.20
C LEU A 330 -24.32 -24.20 3.91
N HIS A 331 -23.51 -24.33 2.86
CA HIS A 331 -22.63 -23.27 2.40
C HIS A 331 -23.38 -22.01 1.95
N ASP A 332 -24.50 -22.17 1.22
CA ASP A 332 -25.31 -21.07 0.69
C ASP A 332 -26.04 -20.28 1.80
N VAL A 333 -26.43 -20.95 2.90
CA VAL A 333 -27.01 -20.29 4.08
C VAL A 333 -25.97 -19.81 5.11
N ASN A 334 -24.70 -19.67 4.70
CA ASN A 334 -23.57 -19.22 5.52
C ASN A 334 -23.24 -20.12 6.74
N GLN A 335 -23.65 -21.39 6.73
CA GLN A 335 -23.33 -22.39 7.77
C GLN A 335 -22.14 -23.27 7.35
N ARG A 336 -21.02 -22.64 6.96
CA ARG A 336 -19.85 -23.35 6.42
C ARG A 336 -19.13 -24.21 7.45
N ALA A 337 -19.12 -23.78 8.72
CA ALA A 337 -18.49 -24.53 9.80
C ALA A 337 -19.24 -25.84 10.06
N GLU A 338 -20.57 -25.77 10.09
CA GLU A 338 -21.46 -26.91 10.26
C GLU A 338 -21.40 -27.86 9.06
N ALA A 339 -21.34 -27.31 7.84
CA ALA A 339 -21.14 -28.08 6.62
C ALA A 339 -19.87 -28.94 6.68
N ILE A 340 -18.73 -28.34 7.04
CA ILE A 340 -17.44 -29.02 7.11
C ILE A 340 -17.37 -29.99 8.29
N GLU A 341 -17.98 -29.66 9.43
CA GLU A 341 -18.10 -30.58 10.55
C GLU A 341 -18.94 -31.82 10.18
N MET A 342 -20.07 -31.61 9.52
CA MET A 342 -20.92 -32.68 9.00
C MET A 342 -20.13 -33.57 8.04
N ARG A 343 -19.48 -32.97 7.04
CA ARG A 343 -18.60 -33.67 6.09
C ARG A 343 -17.58 -34.54 6.81
N THR A 344 -16.82 -33.93 7.72
CA THR A 344 -15.75 -34.61 8.47
C THR A 344 -16.29 -35.80 9.27
N ARG A 345 -17.44 -35.65 9.94
CA ARG A 345 -18.09 -36.73 10.69
C ARG A 345 -18.56 -37.85 9.78
N LEU A 346 -19.23 -37.52 8.67
CA LEU A 346 -19.74 -38.51 7.71
C LEU A 346 -18.60 -39.29 7.04
N VAL A 347 -17.53 -38.62 6.62
CA VAL A 347 -16.34 -39.28 6.05
C VAL A 347 -15.73 -40.25 7.07
N LYS A 348 -15.61 -39.86 8.35
CA LYS A 348 -15.14 -40.76 9.43
C LYS A 348 -16.05 -41.97 9.65
N ILE A 349 -17.35 -41.84 9.40
CA ILE A 349 -18.31 -42.95 9.49
C ILE A 349 -18.16 -43.85 8.27
N PHE A 350 -18.21 -43.29 7.05
CA PHE A 350 -18.10 -44.05 5.81
C PHE A 350 -16.81 -44.84 5.71
N ASP A 351 -15.67 -44.25 6.08
CA ASP A 351 -14.39 -44.94 6.14
C ASP A 351 -14.42 -46.19 7.05
N LYS A 352 -15.25 -46.20 8.09
CA LYS A 352 -15.41 -47.36 8.98
C LYS A 352 -16.43 -48.37 8.50
N VAL A 353 -17.56 -47.92 7.95
CA VAL A 353 -18.70 -48.80 7.62
C VAL A 353 -18.69 -49.31 6.19
N ALA A 354 -18.05 -48.57 5.28
CA ALA A 354 -17.95 -48.87 3.86
C ALA A 354 -16.58 -48.39 3.34
N PRO A 355 -15.47 -49.01 3.82
CA PRO A 355 -14.13 -48.63 3.38
C PRO A 355 -13.96 -48.86 1.88
N PHE A 356 -13.15 -48.03 1.22
CA PHE A 356 -12.75 -48.24 -0.15
C PHE A 356 -11.94 -49.54 -0.28
N THR A 357 -12.36 -50.46 -1.14
CA THR A 357 -11.74 -51.78 -1.24
C THR A 357 -10.81 -51.89 -2.46
N ARG A 358 -9.91 -52.88 -2.43
CA ARG A 358 -9.08 -53.20 -3.60
C ARG A 358 -9.91 -53.62 -4.82
N ALA A 359 -11.11 -54.18 -4.62
CA ALA A 359 -12.02 -54.50 -5.71
C ALA A 359 -12.55 -53.23 -6.38
N ASP A 360 -12.86 -52.18 -5.60
CA ASP A 360 -13.24 -50.87 -6.14
C ASP A 360 -12.10 -50.23 -6.92
N ALA A 361 -10.87 -50.28 -6.39
CA ALA A 361 -9.67 -49.83 -7.08
C ALA A 361 -9.43 -50.60 -8.38
N THR A 362 -9.62 -51.92 -8.39
CA THR A 362 -9.50 -52.76 -9.59
C THR A 362 -10.53 -52.37 -10.66
N ARG A 363 -11.76 -52.02 -10.24
CA ARG A 363 -12.78 -51.53 -11.16
C ARG A 363 -12.37 -50.19 -11.77
N LEU A 364 -11.93 -49.23 -10.97
CA LEU A 364 -11.50 -47.91 -11.46
C LEU A 364 -10.26 -48.00 -12.37
N ALA A 365 -9.29 -48.85 -12.02
CA ALA A 365 -8.12 -49.11 -12.87
C ALA A 365 -8.54 -49.66 -14.25
N ARG A 366 -9.44 -50.64 -14.29
CA ARG A 366 -9.97 -51.17 -15.56
C ARG A 366 -10.77 -50.14 -16.36
N GLU A 367 -11.57 -49.31 -15.70
CA GLU A 367 -12.28 -48.21 -16.35
C GLU A 367 -11.27 -47.22 -16.98
N PHE A 368 -10.17 -46.91 -16.29
CA PHE A 368 -9.09 -46.07 -16.82
C PHE A 368 -8.39 -46.71 -18.02
N GLU A 369 -8.02 -47.99 -17.94
CA GLU A 369 -7.40 -48.74 -19.05
C GLU A 369 -8.27 -48.74 -20.31
N GLN A 370 -9.59 -48.87 -20.14
CA GLN A 370 -10.55 -48.86 -21.25
C GLN A 370 -10.77 -47.46 -21.84
N GLU A 371 -10.62 -46.42 -21.03
CA GLU A 371 -10.83 -45.03 -21.43
C GLU A 371 -9.60 -44.44 -22.16
N TYR A 372 -8.39 -44.83 -21.74
CA TYR A 372 -7.12 -44.31 -22.26
C TYR A 372 -6.19 -45.37 -22.90
N PRO A 373 -6.69 -46.35 -23.68
CA PRO A 373 -5.84 -47.40 -24.24
C PRO A 373 -4.79 -46.84 -25.22
N PHE A 374 -5.06 -45.69 -25.83
CA PHE A 374 -4.15 -45.02 -26.78
C PHE A 374 -2.96 -44.30 -26.11
N LEU A 375 -2.93 -44.21 -24.78
CA LEU A 375 -1.78 -43.65 -24.03
C LEU A 375 -0.91 -44.73 -23.40
N LEU A 376 -1.41 -45.98 -23.35
CA LEU A 376 -0.85 -47.06 -22.54
C LEU A 376 -0.14 -48.10 -23.42
N GLU A 377 1.06 -48.49 -23.01
CA GLU A 377 1.68 -49.72 -23.50
C GLU A 377 0.91 -50.96 -23.03
N ASP A 378 1.27 -52.13 -23.57
CA ASP A 378 0.68 -53.40 -23.18
C ASP A 378 0.93 -53.68 -21.68
N LEU A 379 -0.10 -53.45 -20.86
CA LEU A 379 -0.03 -53.63 -19.42
C LEU A 379 0.08 -55.11 -19.05
N ASP A 380 1.20 -55.48 -18.44
CA ASP A 380 1.36 -56.76 -17.78
C ASP A 380 0.64 -56.81 -16.41
N GLU A 381 0.67 -57.97 -15.76
CA GLU A 381 -0.02 -58.14 -14.47
C GLU A 381 0.62 -57.34 -13.32
N GLU A 382 1.88 -56.93 -13.44
CA GLU A 382 2.54 -56.11 -12.43
C GLU A 382 2.14 -54.64 -12.59
N ALA A 383 2.21 -54.11 -13.80
CA ALA A 383 1.78 -52.76 -14.12
C ALA A 383 0.30 -52.52 -13.77
N ARG A 384 -0.57 -53.51 -13.99
CA ARG A 384 -1.98 -53.45 -13.54
C ARG A 384 -2.10 -53.42 -12.03
N ARG A 385 -1.26 -54.19 -11.32
CA ARG A 385 -1.25 -54.20 -9.85
C ARG A 385 -0.82 -52.84 -9.31
N ASP A 386 0.23 -52.25 -9.89
CA ASP A 386 0.72 -50.93 -9.52
C ASP A 386 -0.34 -49.85 -9.75
N LEU A 387 -1.06 -49.92 -10.87
CA LEU A 387 -2.21 -49.03 -11.14
C LEU A 387 -3.28 -49.15 -10.05
N VAL A 388 -3.68 -50.38 -9.70
CA VAL A 388 -4.63 -50.62 -8.61
C VAL A 388 -4.12 -50.06 -7.28
N ASP A 389 -2.85 -50.26 -6.97
CA ASP A 389 -2.25 -49.79 -5.73
C ASP A 389 -2.15 -48.26 -5.68
N MET A 390 -1.94 -47.59 -6.82
CA MET A 390 -2.07 -46.12 -6.92
C MET A 390 -3.47 -45.63 -6.58
N PHE A 391 -4.53 -46.27 -7.08
CA PHE A 391 -5.92 -45.92 -6.73
C PHE A 391 -6.18 -46.13 -5.23
N VAL A 392 -5.71 -47.24 -4.65
CA VAL A 392 -5.81 -47.50 -3.21
C VAL A 392 -5.08 -46.42 -2.41
N ASN A 393 -3.82 -46.15 -2.74
CA ASN A 393 -2.98 -45.17 -2.05
C ASN A 393 -3.59 -43.77 -2.11
N PHE A 394 -4.02 -43.32 -3.29
CA PHE A 394 -4.62 -42.00 -3.45
C PHE A 394 -5.97 -41.89 -2.74
N SER A 395 -6.80 -42.94 -2.74
CA SER A 395 -8.05 -42.95 -1.96
C SER A 395 -7.78 -42.76 -0.46
N GLY A 396 -6.72 -43.38 0.06
CA GLY A 396 -6.29 -43.24 1.45
C GLY A 396 -5.80 -41.82 1.76
N ILE A 397 -5.11 -41.18 0.83
CA ILE A 397 -4.75 -39.75 0.93
C ILE A 397 -6.03 -38.90 0.92
N ALA A 398 -6.94 -39.09 -0.04
CA ALA A 398 -8.18 -38.33 -0.15
C ALA A 398 -9.04 -38.43 1.12
N ILE A 399 -9.18 -39.63 1.71
CA ILE A 399 -9.88 -39.82 2.99
C ILE A 399 -9.23 -39.00 4.11
N LYS A 400 -7.90 -38.97 4.19
CA LYS A 400 -7.18 -38.15 5.18
C LYS A 400 -7.46 -36.67 4.96
N LEU A 401 -7.40 -36.19 3.71
CA LEU A 401 -7.68 -34.80 3.37
C LEU A 401 -9.14 -34.44 3.70
N TRP A 402 -10.10 -35.28 3.34
CA TRP A 402 -11.51 -35.10 3.67
C TRP A 402 -11.86 -35.33 5.14
N LYS A 403 -10.90 -35.67 6.00
CA LYS A 403 -11.08 -35.62 7.46
C LYS A 403 -10.57 -34.31 8.07
N SER A 404 -9.83 -33.51 7.31
CA SER A 404 -9.36 -32.20 7.74
C SER A 404 -10.51 -31.19 7.76
N PRO A 405 -10.59 -30.28 8.74
CA PRO A 405 -11.64 -29.27 8.84
C PRO A 405 -11.38 -28.06 7.92
N THR A 406 -11.07 -28.32 6.65
CA THR A 406 -10.77 -27.31 5.64
C THR A 406 -11.69 -27.47 4.44
N HIS A 407 -11.84 -26.41 3.65
CA HIS A 407 -12.47 -26.51 2.34
C HIS A 407 -11.39 -26.84 1.31
N ILE A 408 -11.52 -27.98 0.64
CA ILE A 408 -10.57 -28.44 -0.38
C ILE A 408 -11.04 -27.94 -1.74
N ARG A 409 -10.12 -27.39 -2.53
CA ARG A 409 -10.37 -27.03 -3.92
C ARG A 409 -9.34 -27.68 -4.82
N VAL A 410 -9.84 -28.33 -5.86
CA VAL A 410 -9.05 -28.90 -6.94
C VAL A 410 -9.26 -28.06 -8.18
N ARG A 411 -8.18 -27.73 -8.90
CA ARG A 411 -8.27 -27.10 -10.21
C ARG A 411 -7.51 -27.90 -11.26
N THR A 412 -8.16 -28.18 -12.38
CA THR A 412 -7.64 -28.98 -13.51
C THR A 412 -7.51 -28.10 -14.76
N MET A 413 -7.26 -28.69 -15.94
CA MET A 413 -7.09 -27.92 -17.19
C MET A 413 -8.28 -26.99 -17.47
N THR A 414 -9.50 -27.37 -17.10
CA THR A 414 -10.71 -26.54 -17.25
C THR A 414 -10.58 -25.20 -16.53
N ASP A 415 -9.95 -25.16 -15.36
CA ASP A 415 -9.71 -23.92 -14.61
C ASP A 415 -8.52 -23.10 -15.15
N PHE A 416 -7.63 -23.74 -15.91
CA PHE A 416 -6.41 -23.13 -16.44
C PHE A 416 -6.48 -22.80 -17.94
N GLU A 417 -7.58 -23.09 -18.62
CA GLU A 417 -7.72 -22.92 -20.08
C GLU A 417 -7.43 -21.49 -20.55
N ASN A 418 -7.80 -20.48 -19.74
CA ASN A 418 -7.58 -19.07 -20.03
C ASN A 418 -6.39 -18.47 -19.25
N CYS A 419 -5.70 -19.30 -18.46
CA CYS A 419 -4.57 -18.88 -17.64
C CYS A 419 -3.28 -18.86 -18.47
N ARG A 420 -2.43 -17.87 -18.16
CA ARG A 420 -1.07 -17.80 -18.70
C ARG A 420 -0.08 -18.19 -17.62
N PHE A 421 0.93 -18.96 -18.01
CA PHE A 421 1.99 -19.38 -17.11
C PHE A 421 2.86 -18.19 -16.73
N ARG A 422 3.25 -18.13 -15.45
CA ARG A 422 4.22 -17.16 -14.93
C ARG A 422 5.23 -17.88 -14.07
N ASN A 423 6.50 -17.61 -14.32
CA ASN A 423 7.56 -18.08 -13.44
C ASN A 423 7.37 -17.46 -12.04
N SER A 424 7.64 -18.25 -11.00
CA SER A 424 7.42 -17.89 -9.59
C SER A 424 5.96 -17.71 -9.18
N ASP A 425 4.99 -18.16 -9.99
CA ASP A 425 3.60 -18.24 -9.57
C ASP A 425 3.45 -19.19 -8.36
N PRO A 426 2.76 -18.76 -7.28
CA PRO A 426 2.49 -19.65 -6.14
C PRO A 426 1.62 -20.86 -6.49
N TRP A 427 0.83 -20.83 -7.58
CA TRP A 427 -0.15 -21.87 -7.91
C TRP A 427 0.33 -22.84 -8.98
N THR A 428 1.27 -22.44 -9.84
CA THR A 428 1.71 -23.22 -10.99
C THR A 428 3.21 -23.44 -11.00
N GLU A 429 3.64 -24.54 -11.61
CA GLU A 429 5.03 -24.85 -11.89
C GLU A 429 5.14 -25.66 -13.19
N CYS A 430 6.29 -25.62 -13.85
CA CYS A 430 6.54 -26.39 -15.06
C CYS A 430 7.94 -27.02 -15.02
N GLU A 431 8.26 -27.87 -16.01
CA GLU A 431 9.53 -28.59 -16.06
C GLU A 431 10.75 -27.65 -15.98
N THR A 432 11.69 -27.97 -15.08
CA THR A 432 12.93 -27.20 -14.86
C THR A 432 13.78 -27.03 -16.13
N LYS A 433 13.81 -28.05 -17.01
CA LYS A 433 14.53 -27.97 -18.30
C LYS A 433 13.92 -26.92 -19.23
N THR A 434 12.58 -26.81 -19.23
CA THR A 434 11.86 -25.80 -20.02
C THR A 434 12.12 -24.40 -19.46
N LEU A 435 12.07 -24.23 -18.13
CA LEU A 435 12.46 -22.98 -17.46
C LEU A 435 13.89 -22.56 -17.79
N ALA A 436 14.86 -23.48 -17.70
CA ALA A 436 16.26 -23.21 -18.00
C ALA A 436 16.48 -22.79 -19.45
N ARG A 437 15.74 -23.40 -20.39
CA ARG A 437 15.88 -23.15 -21.84
C ARG A 437 15.28 -21.83 -22.30
N LEU A 438 14.11 -21.47 -21.75
CA LEU A 438 13.35 -20.29 -22.15
C LEU A 438 13.61 -19.06 -21.27
N ARG A 439 14.04 -19.27 -20.01
CA ARG A 439 14.18 -18.19 -19.01
C ARG A 439 12.90 -17.36 -18.97
N ASP A 440 12.99 -16.05 -19.10
CA ASP A 440 11.84 -15.14 -19.04
C ASP A 440 10.86 -15.30 -20.22
N GLN A 441 11.27 -15.94 -21.32
CA GLN A 441 10.38 -16.20 -22.46
C GLN A 441 9.29 -17.23 -22.13
N VAL A 442 9.36 -17.90 -20.98
CA VAL A 442 8.31 -18.81 -20.51
C VAL A 442 7.10 -18.04 -19.99
N ASN A 443 7.28 -16.79 -19.55
CA ASN A 443 6.22 -15.98 -18.98
C ASN A 443 5.16 -15.63 -20.03
N ASP A 444 3.92 -15.57 -19.59
CA ASP A 444 2.72 -15.30 -20.37
C ASP A 444 2.43 -16.32 -21.49
N ARG A 445 3.17 -17.45 -21.50
CA ARG A 445 2.87 -18.57 -22.38
C ARG A 445 1.55 -19.23 -22.00
N PRO A 446 0.78 -19.71 -22.98
CA PRO A 446 -0.41 -20.49 -22.70
C PRO A 446 -0.04 -21.80 -21.98
N ILE A 447 -0.88 -22.21 -21.05
CA ILE A 447 -0.84 -23.55 -20.48
C ILE A 447 -1.51 -24.51 -21.47
N GLY A 448 -0.80 -25.54 -21.92
CA GLY A 448 -1.33 -26.51 -22.86
C GLY A 448 -1.98 -27.72 -22.19
N VAL A 449 -1.40 -28.19 -21.08
CA VAL A 449 -1.85 -29.37 -20.32
C VAL A 449 -1.57 -29.13 -18.84
N VAL A 450 -2.45 -29.62 -17.97
CA VAL A 450 -2.21 -29.71 -16.52
C VAL A 450 -1.92 -31.17 -16.19
N MET A 451 -0.65 -31.52 -16.01
CA MET A 451 -0.19 -32.89 -15.71
C MET A 451 -0.47 -33.31 -14.27
N ARG A 452 -0.47 -32.33 -13.35
CA ARG A 452 -0.86 -32.50 -11.95
C ARG A 452 -1.77 -31.35 -11.58
N PRO A 453 -2.93 -31.60 -10.96
CA PRO A 453 -3.87 -30.55 -10.59
C PRO A 453 -3.36 -29.67 -9.45
N LEU A 454 -3.87 -28.44 -9.39
CA LEU A 454 -3.70 -27.59 -8.22
C LEU A 454 -4.64 -28.10 -7.12
N ILE A 455 -4.10 -28.36 -5.93
CA ILE A 455 -4.88 -28.73 -4.75
C ILE A 455 -4.59 -27.71 -3.65
N THR A 456 -5.64 -27.06 -3.17
CA THR A 456 -5.54 -26.04 -2.12
C THR A 456 -6.49 -26.33 -0.97
N SER A 457 -6.11 -25.88 0.22
CA SER A 457 -6.99 -25.85 1.39
C SER A 457 -7.30 -24.41 1.77
N GLN A 458 -8.55 -24.20 2.18
CA GLN A 458 -9.01 -22.94 2.73
C GLN A 458 -9.51 -23.17 4.14
N THR A 459 -8.98 -22.38 5.07
CA THR A 459 -9.46 -22.36 6.45
C THR A 459 -10.83 -21.71 6.51
N ILE A 460 -11.66 -22.18 7.45
CA ILE A 460 -12.99 -21.62 7.67
C ILE A 460 -12.81 -20.29 8.42
N PRO A 461 -13.34 -19.16 7.92
CA PRO A 461 -13.33 -17.92 8.68
C PRO A 461 -14.11 -18.10 9.96
N ARG A 462 -13.64 -17.51 11.06
CA ARG A 462 -14.41 -17.53 12.31
C ARG A 462 -15.67 -16.67 12.17
N PRO A 463 -16.71 -16.93 12.99
CA PRO A 463 -17.88 -16.07 13.02
C PRO A 463 -17.48 -14.60 13.27
N GLY A 464 -17.80 -13.72 12.31
CA GLY A 464 -17.44 -12.29 12.35
C GLY A 464 -16.11 -11.93 11.66
N GLU A 465 -15.42 -12.89 11.04
CA GLU A 465 -14.30 -12.63 10.13
C GLU A 465 -14.78 -12.63 8.67
N ASP A 466 -14.35 -11.63 7.91
CA ASP A 466 -14.61 -11.58 6.47
C ASP A 466 -13.93 -12.76 5.78
N TYR A 467 -14.68 -13.47 4.94
CA TYR A 467 -14.15 -14.53 4.10
C TYR A 467 -13.15 -13.93 3.11
N ASN A 468 -11.87 -14.21 3.31
CA ASN A 468 -10.84 -13.85 2.35
C ASN A 468 -10.52 -15.06 1.45
N SER A 469 -11.01 -15.02 0.21
CA SER A 469 -10.76 -16.06 -0.80
C SER A 469 -9.29 -16.25 -1.15
N ASP A 470 -8.45 -15.26 -0.81
CA ASP A 470 -7.07 -15.18 -1.27
C ASP A 470 -6.10 -15.84 -0.27
N ILE A 471 -6.56 -16.20 0.93
CA ILE A 471 -5.79 -16.93 1.93
C ILE A 471 -6.11 -18.42 1.80
N CYS A 472 -5.34 -19.12 0.98
CA CYS A 472 -5.38 -20.57 0.85
C CYS A 472 -3.97 -21.16 1.00
N ALA A 473 -3.86 -22.32 1.64
CA ALA A 473 -2.62 -23.08 1.62
C ALA A 473 -2.59 -23.93 0.36
N VAL A 474 -1.45 -23.92 -0.33
CA VAL A 474 -1.23 -24.74 -1.53
C VAL A 474 -0.66 -26.08 -1.08
N TRP A 475 -1.45 -27.13 -1.19
CA TRP A 475 -1.00 -28.49 -0.89
C TRP A 475 -0.30 -29.14 -2.09
N SER A 476 -0.77 -28.83 -3.31
CA SER A 476 -0.09 -29.25 -4.54
C SER A 476 -0.19 -28.16 -5.58
N LYS A 477 0.95 -27.72 -6.14
CA LYS A 477 0.97 -26.80 -7.27
C LYS A 477 0.57 -27.52 -8.54
N ALA A 478 -0.13 -26.82 -9.44
CA ALA A 478 -0.41 -27.34 -10.76
C ALA A 478 0.92 -27.55 -11.51
N PHE A 479 1.23 -28.79 -11.89
CA PHE A 479 2.37 -29.05 -12.76
C PHE A 479 1.88 -28.96 -14.20
N VAL A 480 2.32 -27.94 -14.93
CA VAL A 480 1.76 -27.58 -16.23
C VAL A 480 2.76 -27.76 -17.35
N TRP A 481 2.24 -28.17 -18.50
CA TRP A 481 2.99 -28.19 -19.74
C TRP A 481 2.85 -26.84 -20.45
N VAL A 482 3.99 -26.26 -20.81
CA VAL A 482 4.09 -25.06 -21.63
C VAL A 482 5.01 -25.36 -22.81
N SER A 483 4.68 -24.81 -23.98
CA SER A 483 5.54 -25.02 -25.15
C SER A 483 6.96 -24.56 -24.85
N SER A 484 7.91 -25.45 -25.09
CA SER A 484 9.31 -25.17 -24.93
C SER A 484 9.92 -24.55 -26.20
N LYS A 485 9.20 -24.50 -27.33
CA LYS A 485 9.67 -23.95 -28.62
C LYS A 485 9.81 -22.43 -28.51
N ARG A 486 10.91 -21.86 -29.00
CA ARG A 486 11.06 -20.39 -29.06
C ARG A 486 10.09 -19.82 -30.09
N ALA A 487 9.65 -18.58 -29.89
CA ALA A 487 8.94 -17.88 -30.94
C ALA A 487 9.84 -17.88 -32.19
N PRO A 488 9.35 -18.33 -33.36
CA PRO A 488 10.06 -18.12 -34.61
C PRO A 488 10.21 -16.61 -34.75
N HIS A 489 11.45 -16.16 -34.95
CA HIS A 489 11.87 -14.76 -34.97
C HIS A 489 10.80 -13.78 -35.48
N ASP A 490 10.48 -12.77 -34.67
CA ASP A 490 10.00 -11.46 -35.17
C ASP A 490 11.10 -10.79 -36.01
#